data_AF-A0AAW6KJL9-F1
#
_entry.id   AF-A0AAW6KJL9-F1
#
_cell.length_a   1.000
_cell.length_b   1.000
_cell.length_c   1.000
_cell.angle_alpha   90.00
_cell.angle_beta   90.00
_cell.angle_gamma   90.00
#
_symmetry.space_group_name_H-M   'P 1'
#
loop_
_entity.id
_entity.type
_entity.pdbx_description
1 polymer ?
#
loop_
_entity_poly.entity_id
_entity_poly.type
_entity_poly.pdbx_seq_one_letter_code
_entity_poly.pdbx_strand_id
1 'polypeptide(L)'
;DLTKRLTAFGGDIKLHIVPFTKTQELIQKQIPENYSMTATRRLMLQIADKLRERHNALAVFTGESLGQVASQTLESMYAINAVTSTPVLRPLIGMDKTEIIEKAKEIDTYDISIRPYEDCCTIFTPSAPKTRPKKEKIEHFESYTDFEPLISEAVENTETIVLSSKAETKDQFADFF
;
A
#
# COMPACT_ATOMS: atom_id res chain seq x y z
N ASP A 1 -8.07 -1.87 -13.20
CA ASP A 1 -8.78 -0.60 -13.54
C ASP A 1 -8.10 0.65 -13.02
N LEU A 2 -7.93 0.79 -11.70
CA LEU A 2 -7.38 2.00 -11.10
C LEU A 2 -6.02 2.40 -11.70
N THR A 3 -5.07 1.48 -11.76
CA THR A 3 -3.74 1.74 -12.34
C THR A 3 -3.82 2.14 -13.81
N LYS A 4 -4.76 1.58 -14.59
CA LYS A 4 -5.01 1.97 -15.99
C LYS A 4 -5.57 3.39 -16.09
N ARG A 5 -6.33 3.88 -15.10
CA ARG A 5 -6.74 5.28 -15.07
C ARG A 5 -5.54 6.20 -14.83
N LEU A 6 -4.64 5.79 -13.94
CA LEU A 6 -3.45 6.57 -13.58
C LEU A 6 -2.44 6.71 -14.72
N THR A 7 -2.41 5.81 -15.71
CA THR A 7 -1.51 5.92 -16.87
C THR A 7 -1.72 7.21 -17.68
N ALA A 8 -2.90 7.84 -17.56
CA ALA A 8 -3.19 9.13 -18.19
C ALA A 8 -2.32 10.28 -17.65
N PHE A 9 -1.77 10.16 -16.43
CA PHE A 9 -0.97 11.21 -15.78
C PHE A 9 0.52 10.92 -15.75
N GLY A 10 0.91 9.64 -15.85
CA GLY A 10 2.29 9.19 -15.62
C GLY A 10 2.89 8.34 -16.73
N GLY A 11 2.19 8.14 -17.85
CA GLY A 11 2.63 7.26 -18.93
C GLY A 11 2.55 5.79 -18.53
N ASP A 12 3.61 5.03 -18.84
CA ASP A 12 3.67 3.60 -18.54
C ASP A 12 3.86 3.34 -17.05
N ILE A 13 2.92 2.62 -16.43
CA ILE A 13 2.96 2.26 -15.02
C ILE A 13 3.22 0.75 -14.88
N LYS A 14 4.22 0.40 -14.09
CA LYS A 14 4.47 -0.98 -13.65
C LYS A 14 3.63 -1.28 -12.42
N LEU A 15 2.68 -2.20 -12.55
CA LEU A 15 1.89 -2.74 -11.46
C LEU A 15 2.55 -4.00 -10.92
N HIS A 16 2.96 -3.97 -9.65
CA HIS A 16 3.51 -5.12 -8.95
C HIS A 16 2.42 -5.77 -8.08
N ILE A 17 2.10 -7.02 -8.38
CA ILE A 17 1.13 -7.82 -7.63
C ILE A 17 1.94 -8.78 -6.75
N VAL A 18 1.90 -8.53 -5.45
CA VAL A 18 2.67 -9.28 -4.46
C VAL A 18 1.74 -10.27 -3.76
N PRO A 19 2.05 -11.59 -3.77
CA PRO A 19 1.29 -12.56 -2.99
C PRO A 19 1.56 -12.36 -1.50
N PHE A 20 0.51 -12.09 -0.72
CA PHE A 20 0.63 -11.77 0.71
C PHE A 20 -0.11 -12.75 1.64
N THR A 21 -0.83 -13.72 1.08
CA THR A 21 -1.71 -14.63 1.85
C THR A 21 -0.97 -15.40 2.95
N LYS A 22 0.17 -16.04 2.64
CA LYS A 22 0.96 -16.81 3.62
C LYS A 22 1.46 -15.94 4.78
N THR A 23 1.95 -14.75 4.43
CA THR A 23 2.40 -13.75 5.41
C THR A 23 1.27 -13.31 6.32
N GLN A 24 0.09 -13.05 5.75
CA GLN A 24 -1.11 -12.67 6.50
C GLN A 24 -1.58 -13.79 7.45
N GLU A 25 -1.62 -15.05 6.99
CA GLU A 25 -1.97 -16.20 7.84
C GLU A 25 -1.00 -16.37 9.01
N LEU A 26 0.30 -16.16 8.78
CA LEU A 26 1.30 -16.26 9.84
C LEU A 26 1.14 -15.13 10.87
N ILE A 27 0.90 -13.90 10.41
CA ILE A 27 0.61 -12.76 11.29
C ILE A 27 -0.57 -13.11 12.21
N GLN A 28 -1.66 -13.65 11.67
CA GLN A 28 -2.82 -14.01 12.49
C GLN A 28 -2.53 -15.09 13.54
N LYS A 29 -1.65 -16.04 13.22
CA LYS A 29 -1.30 -17.13 14.13
C LYS A 29 -0.36 -16.68 15.25
N GLN A 30 0.54 -15.74 14.96
CA GLN A 30 1.66 -15.40 15.86
C GLN A 30 1.51 -14.05 16.56
N ILE A 31 0.81 -13.09 15.94
CA ILE A 31 0.68 -11.74 16.45
C ILE A 31 -0.70 -11.57 17.10
N PRO A 32 -0.78 -11.00 18.32
CA PRO A 32 -2.05 -10.69 18.95
C PRO A 32 -2.99 -9.89 18.03
N GLU A 33 -4.28 -10.22 18.03
CA GLU A 33 -5.29 -9.64 17.14
C GLU A 33 -5.29 -8.10 17.14
N ASN A 34 -5.09 -7.48 18.29
CA ASN A 34 -5.04 -6.02 18.41
C ASN A 34 -3.80 -5.35 17.79
N TYR A 35 -2.76 -6.13 17.44
CA TYR A 35 -1.53 -5.69 16.76
C TYR A 35 -1.41 -6.23 15.33
N SER A 36 -2.25 -7.18 14.92
CA SER A 36 -2.19 -7.82 13.60
C SER A 36 -2.15 -6.80 12.46
N MET A 37 -3.01 -5.77 12.51
CA MET A 37 -3.04 -4.69 11.51
C MET A 37 -1.74 -3.89 11.45
N THR A 38 -1.09 -3.66 12.60
CA THR A 38 0.21 -2.96 12.63
C THR A 38 1.30 -3.83 12.03
N ALA A 39 1.33 -5.13 12.37
CA ALA A 39 2.26 -6.11 11.79
C ALA A 39 2.06 -6.21 10.27
N THR A 40 0.83 -6.37 9.79
CA THR A 40 0.50 -6.43 8.36
C THR A 40 1.09 -5.24 7.61
N ARG A 41 0.87 -4.01 8.09
CA ARG A 41 1.41 -2.81 7.44
C ARG A 41 2.93 -2.70 7.51
N ARG A 42 3.54 -3.12 8.62
CA ARG A 42 5.00 -3.20 8.77
C ARG A 42 5.60 -4.15 7.74
N LEU A 43 5.07 -5.36 7.60
CA LEU A 43 5.55 -6.33 6.63
C LEU A 43 5.30 -5.89 5.18
N MET A 44 4.15 -5.27 4.89
CA MET A 44 3.90 -4.67 3.56
C MET A 44 4.91 -3.58 3.22
N LEU A 45 5.29 -2.75 4.20
CA LEU A 45 6.29 -1.70 4.01
C LEU A 45 7.70 -2.28 3.79
N GLN A 46 8.07 -3.34 4.50
CA GLN A 46 9.35 -4.04 4.25
C GLN A 46 9.40 -4.66 2.85
N ILE A 47 8.31 -5.28 2.40
CA ILE A 47 8.21 -5.81 1.04
C ILE A 47 8.33 -4.68 0.01
N ALA A 48 7.61 -3.57 0.22
CA ALA A 48 7.68 -2.41 -0.66
C ALA A 48 9.10 -1.82 -0.71
N ASP A 49 9.82 -1.80 0.41
CA ASP A 49 11.20 -1.31 0.48
C ASP A 49 12.18 -2.21 -0.30
N LYS A 50 12.03 -3.55 -0.20
CA LYS A 50 12.81 -4.49 -1.03
C LYS A 50 12.52 -4.34 -2.53
N LEU A 51 11.25 -4.13 -2.90
CA LEU A 51 10.89 -3.86 -4.30
C LEU A 51 11.47 -2.51 -4.76
N ARG A 52 11.42 -1.48 -3.91
CA ARG A 52 12.05 -0.18 -4.20
C ARG A 52 13.54 -0.36 -4.52
N GLU A 53 14.28 -1.14 -3.73
CA GLU A 53 15.70 -1.42 -3.99
C GLU A 53 15.90 -2.09 -5.34
N ARG A 54 15.14 -3.15 -5.64
CA ARG A 54 15.21 -3.86 -6.93
C ARG A 54 14.96 -2.95 -8.13
N HIS A 55 14.14 -1.92 -7.95
CA HIS A 55 13.79 -0.96 -8.99
C HIS A 55 14.59 0.36 -8.92
N ASN A 56 15.61 0.45 -8.06
CA ASN A 56 16.43 1.66 -7.87
C ASN A 56 15.61 2.92 -7.55
N ALA A 57 14.48 2.75 -6.86
CA ALA A 57 13.66 3.88 -6.41
C ALA A 57 14.21 4.47 -5.10
N LEU A 58 13.88 5.74 -4.84
CA LEU A 58 14.41 6.49 -3.69
C LEU A 58 13.41 6.66 -2.54
N ALA A 59 12.12 6.42 -2.79
CA ALA A 59 11.06 6.69 -1.82
C ALA A 59 9.88 5.73 -2.01
N VAL A 60 9.02 5.65 -1.00
CA VAL A 60 7.71 4.98 -1.04
C VAL A 60 6.62 6.04 -0.85
N PHE A 61 5.55 5.98 -1.64
CA PHE A 61 4.39 6.85 -1.47
C PHE A 61 3.25 6.10 -0.81
N THR A 62 2.55 6.75 0.11
CA THR A 62 1.32 6.21 0.71
C THR A 62 0.19 7.24 0.65
N GLY A 63 -1.04 6.75 0.56
CA GLY A 63 -2.25 7.57 0.66
C GLY A 63 -2.69 7.83 2.11
N GLU A 64 -1.76 7.82 3.06
CA GLU A 64 -2.09 8.06 4.47
C GLU A 64 -2.42 9.54 4.73
N SER A 65 -3.50 9.76 5.46
CA SER A 65 -3.97 11.06 5.97
C SER A 65 -3.96 11.04 7.49
N LEU A 66 -3.68 12.15 8.17
CA LEU A 66 -3.62 12.15 9.63
C LEU A 66 -5.03 12.11 10.26
N GLY A 67 -5.29 11.17 11.16
CA GLY A 67 -6.47 11.19 12.02
C GLY A 67 -7.81 10.80 11.36
N GLN A 68 -7.82 10.32 10.11
CA GLN A 68 -9.08 9.91 9.47
C GLN A 68 -9.59 8.53 9.92
N VAL A 69 -8.69 7.58 10.21
CA VAL A 69 -9.03 6.26 10.76
C VAL A 69 -8.09 5.86 11.90
N ALA A 70 -8.51 4.89 12.72
CA ALA A 70 -7.76 4.40 13.89
C ALA A 70 -6.30 4.00 13.60
N SER A 71 -6.03 3.53 12.37
CA SER A 71 -4.71 3.09 11.93
C SER A 71 -3.83 4.23 11.39
N GLN A 72 -4.30 5.46 11.43
CA GLN A 72 -3.62 6.67 10.94
C GLN A 72 -3.38 7.70 12.07
N THR A 73 -3.17 7.21 13.29
CA THR A 73 -2.63 8.02 14.39
C THR A 73 -1.12 8.21 14.22
N LEU A 74 -0.55 9.24 14.86
CA LEU A 74 0.91 9.45 14.87
C LEU A 74 1.64 8.25 15.46
N GLU A 75 1.08 7.63 16.50
CA GLU A 75 1.65 6.42 17.09
C GLU A 75 1.66 5.24 16.12
N SER A 76 0.59 5.05 15.35
CA SER A 76 0.52 4.00 14.32
C SER A 76 1.53 4.26 13.22
N MET A 77 1.60 5.49 12.69
CA MET A 77 2.59 5.85 11.66
C MET A 77 4.02 5.67 12.16
N TYR A 78 4.31 6.07 13.40
CA TYR A 78 5.62 5.89 14.02
C TYR A 78 5.99 4.40 14.16
N ALA A 79 5.05 3.58 14.65
CA ALA A 79 5.26 2.14 14.79
C ALA A 79 5.44 1.45 13.43
N ILE A 80 4.69 1.84 12.39
CA ILE A 80 4.81 1.24 11.06
C ILE A 80 6.13 1.65 10.40
N ASN A 81 6.48 2.94 10.40
CA ASN A 81 7.68 3.43 9.73
C ASN A 81 8.98 2.92 10.35
N ALA A 82 8.98 2.45 11.58
CA ALA A 82 10.19 1.98 12.24
C ALA A 82 10.89 0.80 11.53
N VAL A 83 10.23 0.12 10.59
CA VAL A 83 10.82 -0.99 9.80
C VAL A 83 11.67 -0.53 8.62
N THR A 84 11.68 0.76 8.29
CA THR A 84 12.46 1.28 7.16
C THR A 84 13.03 2.66 7.45
N SER A 85 14.19 2.96 6.87
CA SER A 85 14.77 4.31 6.85
C SER A 85 14.46 5.05 5.54
N THR A 86 13.81 4.38 4.58
CA THR A 86 13.42 4.94 3.30
C THR A 86 12.43 6.10 3.48
N PRO A 87 12.58 7.20 2.74
CA PRO A 87 11.59 8.27 2.70
C PRO A 87 10.19 7.76 2.35
N VAL A 88 9.25 7.85 3.30
CA VAL A 88 7.82 7.57 3.08
C VAL A 88 7.08 8.90 2.89
N LEU A 89 6.70 9.18 1.65
CA LEU A 89 6.03 10.40 1.22
C LEU A 89 4.51 10.24 1.37
N ARG A 90 3.88 11.21 2.04
CA ARG A 90 2.44 11.17 2.38
C ARG A 90 1.73 12.43 1.88
N PRO A 91 1.40 12.51 0.57
CA PRO A 91 0.80 13.72 -0.02
C PRO A 91 -0.52 14.13 0.64
N LEU A 92 -1.25 13.17 1.23
CA LEU A 92 -2.57 13.40 1.82
C LEU A 92 -2.52 13.67 3.33
N ILE A 93 -1.34 13.79 3.94
CA ILE A 93 -1.18 13.82 5.41
C ILE A 93 -1.99 14.92 6.10
N GLY A 94 -2.11 16.08 5.45
CA GLY A 94 -2.84 17.25 5.97
C GLY A 94 -4.20 17.50 5.31
N MET A 95 -4.65 16.59 4.43
CA MET A 95 -5.93 16.75 3.72
C MET A 95 -7.07 16.13 4.52
N ASP A 96 -8.23 16.79 4.49
CA ASP A 96 -9.47 16.23 4.98
C ASP A 96 -10.07 15.21 3.98
N LYS A 97 -11.09 14.47 4.45
CA LYS A 97 -11.72 13.42 3.63
C LYS A 97 -12.45 13.99 2.41
N THR A 98 -13.04 15.17 2.54
CA THR A 98 -13.81 15.81 1.47
C THR A 98 -12.87 16.24 0.35
N GLU A 99 -11.74 16.85 0.69
CA GLU A 99 -10.69 17.24 -0.25
C GLU A 99 -10.14 16.02 -1.01
N ILE A 100 -9.90 14.89 -0.32
CA ILE A 100 -9.45 13.65 -0.97
C ILE A 100 -10.51 13.12 -1.93
N ILE A 101 -11.80 13.15 -1.55
CA ILE A 101 -12.90 12.72 -2.41
C ILE A 101 -13.05 13.62 -3.63
N GLU A 102 -12.95 14.93 -3.46
CA GLU A 102 -13.00 15.92 -4.54
C GLU A 102 -11.86 15.68 -5.53
N LYS A 103 -10.62 15.51 -5.05
CA LYS A 103 -9.50 15.13 -5.91
C LYS A 103 -9.72 13.80 -6.61
N ALA A 104 -10.22 12.78 -5.91
CA ALA A 104 -10.47 11.46 -6.49
C ALA A 104 -11.51 11.52 -7.62
N LYS A 105 -12.52 12.40 -7.51
CA LYS A 105 -13.49 12.69 -8.57
C LYS A 105 -12.86 13.47 -9.72
N GLU A 106 -12.04 14.48 -9.42
CA GLU A 106 -11.31 15.28 -10.43
C GLU A 106 -10.43 14.41 -11.34
N ILE A 107 -9.82 13.36 -10.80
CA ILE A 107 -8.97 12.42 -11.57
C ILE A 107 -9.71 11.15 -12.02
N ASP A 108 -11.03 11.10 -11.84
CA ASP A 108 -11.92 9.98 -12.20
C ASP A 108 -11.49 8.62 -11.63
N THR A 109 -11.02 8.62 -10.38
CA THR A 109 -10.66 7.40 -9.64
C THR A 109 -11.69 7.01 -8.59
N TYR A 110 -12.57 7.95 -8.20
CA TYR A 110 -13.54 7.77 -7.13
C TYR A 110 -14.47 6.57 -7.38
N ASP A 111 -15.16 6.52 -8.51
CA ASP A 111 -16.14 5.47 -8.83
C ASP A 111 -15.53 4.06 -8.93
N ILE A 112 -14.25 3.98 -9.28
CA ILE A 112 -13.50 2.71 -9.28
C ILE A 112 -13.20 2.29 -7.84
N SER A 113 -12.81 3.24 -6.99
CA SER A 113 -12.32 3.01 -5.63
C SER A 113 -13.43 2.66 -4.64
N ILE A 114 -14.68 3.04 -4.91
CA ILE A 114 -15.84 2.76 -4.03
C ILE A 114 -16.58 1.45 -4.36
N ARG A 115 -16.14 0.70 -5.37
CA ARG A 115 -16.79 -0.56 -5.75
C ARG A 115 -16.73 -1.55 -4.58
N PRO A 116 -17.81 -2.29 -4.30
CA PRO A 116 -17.84 -3.22 -3.17
C PRO A 116 -16.96 -4.44 -3.47
N TYR A 117 -15.76 -4.47 -2.88
CA TYR A 117 -14.89 -5.63 -2.87
C TYR A 117 -14.62 -6.04 -1.43
N GLU A 118 -14.59 -7.35 -1.19
CA GLU A 118 -14.11 -7.89 0.09
C GLU A 118 -12.59 -7.83 0.10
N ASP A 119 -12.04 -6.72 0.61
CA ASP A 119 -10.61 -6.58 0.79
C ASP A 119 -10.14 -7.36 2.02
N CYS A 120 -8.86 -7.74 2.06
CA CYS A 120 -8.24 -8.38 3.24
C CYS A 120 -8.48 -7.57 4.53
N CYS A 121 -8.58 -6.24 4.42
CA CYS A 121 -8.91 -5.34 5.52
C CYS A 121 -10.31 -5.57 6.08
N THR A 122 -11.29 -6.03 5.29
CA THR A 122 -12.65 -6.36 5.76
C THR A 122 -12.72 -7.77 6.34
N ILE A 123 -12.09 -8.74 5.69
CA ILE A 123 -12.08 -10.15 6.11
C ILE A 123 -11.31 -10.34 7.43
N PHE A 124 -10.25 -9.55 7.63
CA PHE A 124 -9.35 -9.69 8.78
C PHE A 124 -9.36 -8.46 9.68
N THR A 125 -10.45 -7.68 9.66
CA THR A 125 -10.61 -6.54 10.58
C THR A 125 -10.56 -7.08 12.02
N PRO A 126 -9.59 -6.66 12.85
CA PRO A 126 -9.63 -7.01 14.26
C PRO A 126 -10.85 -6.37 14.91
N SER A 127 -11.47 -7.08 15.85
CA SER A 127 -12.63 -6.61 16.60
C SER A 127 -12.37 -5.28 17.34
N ALA A 128 -11.13 -5.03 17.75
CA ALA A 128 -10.68 -3.78 18.36
C ALA A 128 -9.23 -3.43 17.93
N PRO A 129 -9.03 -2.73 16.80
CA PRO A 129 -7.70 -2.30 16.38
C PRO A 129 -7.11 -1.32 17.40
N LYS A 130 -5.84 -1.52 17.74
CA LYS A 130 -5.17 -0.64 18.71
C LYS A 130 -4.84 0.70 18.05
N THR A 131 -5.45 1.78 18.54
CA THR A 131 -5.24 3.16 18.05
C THR A 131 -3.88 3.73 18.43
N ARG A 132 -3.23 3.20 19.47
CA ARG A 132 -1.92 3.65 19.97
C ARG A 132 -0.99 2.45 20.15
N PRO A 133 -0.52 1.84 19.04
CA PRO A 133 0.43 0.73 19.11
C PRO A 133 1.77 1.26 19.64
N LYS A 134 2.37 0.49 20.57
CA LYS A 134 3.73 0.80 21.04
C LYS A 134 4.73 0.08 20.14
N LYS A 135 5.71 0.82 19.60
CA LYS A 135 6.78 0.29 18.76
C LYS A 135 7.47 -0.91 19.42
N GLU A 136 7.80 -0.77 20.70
CA GLU A 136 8.55 -1.78 21.44
C GLU A 136 7.75 -3.09 21.59
N LYS A 137 6.41 -2.98 21.66
CA LYS A 137 5.54 -4.16 21.77
C LYS A 137 5.43 -4.90 20.44
N ILE A 138 5.31 -4.18 19.33
CA ILE A 138 5.20 -4.83 18.02
C ILE A 138 6.53 -5.50 17.64
N GLU A 139 7.66 -4.85 17.90
CA GLU A 139 9.00 -5.45 17.71
C GLU A 139 9.19 -6.69 18.60
N HIS A 140 8.69 -6.64 19.83
CA HIS A 140 8.71 -7.81 20.71
C HIS A 140 7.88 -8.97 20.14
N PHE A 141 6.66 -8.73 19.66
CA PHE A 141 5.84 -9.79 19.06
C PHE A 141 6.46 -10.35 17.77
N GLU A 142 7.01 -9.47 16.93
CA GLU A 142 7.69 -9.89 15.70
C GLU A 142 8.97 -10.69 15.99
N SER A 143 9.65 -10.45 17.12
CA SER A 143 10.89 -11.17 17.47
C SER A 143 10.71 -12.68 17.69
N TYR A 144 9.48 -13.15 17.92
CA TYR A 144 9.19 -14.58 18.09
C TYR A 144 9.05 -15.33 16.76
N THR A 145 9.02 -14.63 15.63
CA THR A 145 8.75 -15.23 14.32
C THR A 145 9.68 -14.62 13.28
N ASP A 146 10.44 -15.46 12.59
CA ASP A 146 11.23 -15.00 11.45
C ASP A 146 10.34 -14.85 10.21
N PHE A 147 10.04 -13.60 9.86
CA PHE A 147 9.26 -13.25 8.67
C PHE A 147 10.11 -13.11 7.40
N GLU A 148 11.43 -13.04 7.50
CA GLU A 148 12.32 -12.76 6.37
C GLU A 148 12.19 -13.77 5.21
N PRO A 149 12.04 -15.09 5.46
CA PRO A 149 11.82 -16.05 4.38
C PRO A 149 10.53 -15.78 3.60
N LEU A 150 9.44 -15.41 4.28
CA LEU A 150 8.15 -15.11 3.65
C LEU A 150 8.18 -13.77 2.91
N ILE A 151 8.86 -12.77 3.46
CA ILE A 151 9.08 -11.50 2.78
C ILE A 151 9.84 -11.74 1.47
N SER A 152 10.92 -12.52 1.52
CA SER A 152 11.73 -12.84 0.35
C SER A 152 10.92 -13.63 -0.69
N GLU A 153 10.19 -14.66 -0.26
CA GLU A 153 9.29 -15.43 -1.12
C GLU A 153 8.24 -14.53 -1.80
N ALA A 154 7.62 -13.61 -1.07
CA ALA A 154 6.62 -12.68 -1.61
C ALA A 154 7.22 -11.73 -2.67
N VAL A 155 8.44 -11.25 -2.43
CA VAL A 155 9.18 -10.38 -3.36
C VAL A 155 9.63 -11.14 -4.61
N GLU A 156 10.02 -12.41 -4.48
CA GLU A 156 10.40 -13.27 -5.61
C GLU A 156 9.21 -13.64 -6.49
N ASN A 157 8.08 -13.97 -5.89
CA ASN A 157 6.85 -14.34 -6.59
C ASN A 157 6.00 -13.11 -6.98
N THR A 158 6.61 -11.92 -7.05
CA THR A 158 5.91 -10.70 -7.48
C THR A 158 5.65 -10.74 -8.98
N GLU A 159 4.38 -10.72 -9.36
CA GLU A 159 3.97 -10.58 -10.76
C GLU A 159 4.01 -9.10 -11.16
N THR A 160 4.56 -8.78 -12.33
CA THR A 160 4.63 -7.41 -12.83
C THR A 160 3.88 -7.26 -14.13
N ILE A 161 2.91 -6.35 -14.14
CA ILE A 161 2.12 -6.00 -15.31
C ILE A 161 2.48 -4.57 -15.71
N VAL A 162 2.85 -4.36 -16.97
CA VAL A 162 3.06 -3.01 -17.52
C VAL A 162 1.76 -2.53 -18.13
N LEU A 163 1.27 -1.39 -17.66
CA LEU A 163 0.08 -0.73 -18.18
C LEU A 163 0.53 0.55 -18.88
N SER A 164 0.27 0.62 -20.18
CA SER A 164 0.53 1.80 -20.97
C SER A 164 -0.75 2.57 -21.26
N SER A 165 -0.60 3.88 -21.37
CA SER A 165 -1.58 4.75 -21.99
C SER A 165 -1.66 4.37 -23.48
N LYS A 166 -2.52 3.42 -23.85
CA LYS A 166 -3.01 3.38 -25.22
C LYS A 166 -3.89 4.61 -25.41
N ALA A 167 -3.26 5.75 -25.70
CA ALA A 167 -3.88 6.67 -26.61
C ALA A 167 -4.14 5.84 -27.87
N GLU A 168 -5.41 5.71 -28.25
CA GLU A 168 -5.71 5.62 -29.67
C GLU A 168 -5.04 6.83 -30.31
N THR A 169 -3.84 6.65 -30.85
CA THR A 169 -3.29 7.57 -31.83
C THR A 169 -4.20 7.42 -33.04
N LYS A 170 -5.36 8.10 -33.02
CA LYS A 170 -5.95 8.58 -34.27
C LYS A 170 -4.93 9.55 -34.80
N ASP A 171 -4.06 9.02 -35.64
CA ASP A 171 -3.15 9.79 -36.44
C ASP A 171 -4.00 10.66 -37.38
N GLN A 172 -4.41 11.84 -36.89
CA GLN A 172 -5.13 12.84 -37.68
C GLN A 172 -4.22 13.47 -38.75
N PHE A 173 -2.98 13.00 -38.90
CA PHE A 173 -2.03 13.45 -39.90
C PHE A 173 -1.41 12.30 -40.73
N ALA A 174 -1.87 11.05 -40.58
CA ALA A 174 -1.46 9.95 -41.47
C ALA A 174 -1.87 10.18 -42.93
N ASP A 175 -2.92 10.98 -43.16
CA ASP A 175 -3.40 11.32 -44.51
C ASP A 175 -2.69 12.55 -45.14
N PHE A 176 -1.69 13.13 -44.45
CA PHE A 176 -0.96 14.32 -44.93
C PHE A 176 0.50 14.07 -45.32
N PHE A 177 0.98 12.82 -45.32
CA PHE A 177 2.30 12.44 -45.84
C PHE A 177 2.22 11.26 -46.81
#